data_AF-A0A944BIM3-F1
#
_entry.id   AF-A0A944BIM3-F1
#
_cell.length_a   1.000
_cell.length_b   1.000
_cell.length_c   1.000
_cell.angle_alpha   90.00
_cell.angle_beta   90.00
_cell.angle_gamma   90.00
#
_symmetry.space_group_name_H-M   'P 1'
#
loop_
_entity.id
_entity.type
_entity.pdbx_description
1 polymer ?
#
loop_
_entity_poly.entity_id
_entity_poly.type
_entity_poly.pdbx_seq_one_letter_code
_entity_poly.pdbx_strand_id
1 'polypeptide(L)'
;MSTRKKYTHVCIPANVYGLMDYLLYIDEETIKNHTHYFIGSEIPKEIAESLPNVTLFNTQKAGGIKLFIKQLKKIFLSIFSHIIYPELRTAKIYAQDHQPLAQILIQKRNYTLLPDSAYYKIILREGGLARKIISEKQHSLKGKIEKFLYGELSINYWGLNNQCTEVLFIHDEKIKEYEGKKITVNTFNKLWQNSTPTKQRFIRQCFAIEDKDISDYSGADIVVLTQPFSNDGAITVAEQIDLYKNILEQYKEENIILKPHPRDKTDYSTLQRQYKCKIVKSHIPTELLALIGVNIKTAVTFFSSSVYIFNQYSKIIWLGTEDFPALKAEFGAMEAKIINPEKENYNNDFE
;
A
#
# COMPACT_ATOMS: atom_id res chain seq x y z
N MET A 1 -3.22 19.97 35.39
CA MET A 1 -3.71 18.69 34.84
C MET A 1 -3.43 18.67 33.35
N SER A 2 -2.48 17.85 32.90
CA SER A 2 -2.23 17.68 31.46
C SER A 2 -3.46 17.01 30.85
N THR A 3 -4.18 17.73 30.00
CA THR A 3 -5.31 17.18 29.23
C THR A 3 -4.77 16.06 28.36
N ARG A 4 -5.02 14.81 28.76
CA ARG A 4 -4.61 13.63 28.02
C ARG A 4 -5.12 13.78 26.58
N LYS A 5 -4.20 13.75 25.60
CA LYS A 5 -4.52 13.92 24.18
C LYS A 5 -5.65 12.94 23.81
N LYS A 6 -6.81 13.46 23.41
CA LYS A 6 -7.99 12.63 23.11
C LYS A 6 -7.88 12.17 21.65
N TYR A 7 -7.46 10.92 21.46
CA TYR A 7 -7.48 10.28 20.16
C TYR A 7 -8.91 9.85 19.82
N THR A 8 -9.44 10.38 18.73
CA THR A 8 -10.73 9.95 18.18
C THR A 8 -10.54 8.88 17.11
N HIS A 9 -9.33 8.77 16.56
CA HIS A 9 -8.97 7.87 15.49
C HIS A 9 -7.73 7.04 15.82
N VAL A 10 -7.71 5.81 15.33
CA VAL A 10 -6.55 4.91 15.34
C VAL A 10 -6.29 4.46 13.91
N CYS A 11 -5.05 4.57 13.46
CA CYS A 11 -4.62 4.14 12.13
C CYS A 11 -3.58 3.01 12.26
N ILE A 12 -3.84 1.87 11.62
CA ILE A 12 -2.99 0.67 11.63
C ILE A 12 -2.72 0.24 10.18
N PRO A 13 -1.90 1.00 9.42
CA PRO A 13 -1.55 0.65 8.06
C PRO A 13 -0.50 -0.47 8.04
N ALA A 14 -0.63 -1.35 7.06
CA ALA A 14 0.30 -2.40 6.68
C ALA A 14 1.36 -1.93 5.68
N ASN A 15 1.05 -0.93 4.86
CA ASN A 15 1.95 -0.43 3.83
C ASN A 15 1.75 1.08 3.59
N VAL A 16 2.64 1.67 2.77
CA VAL A 16 2.60 3.11 2.45
C VAL A 16 1.33 3.52 1.69
N TYR A 17 0.73 2.61 0.94
CA TYR A 17 -0.54 2.84 0.24
C TYR A 17 -1.69 3.02 1.25
N GLY A 18 -1.87 2.10 2.20
CA GLY A 18 -2.92 2.21 3.21
C GLY A 18 -2.76 3.43 4.11
N LEU A 19 -1.51 3.82 4.41
CA LEU A 19 -1.25 5.08 5.11
C LEU A 19 -1.68 6.29 4.27
N MET A 20 -1.33 6.33 2.97
CA MET A 20 -1.73 7.40 2.07
C MET A 20 -3.26 7.50 1.97
N ASP A 21 -3.96 6.38 1.80
CA ASP A 21 -5.42 6.32 1.74
C ASP A 21 -6.04 6.95 2.98
N TYR A 22 -5.59 6.55 4.17
CA TYR A 22 -6.06 7.12 5.42
C TYR A 22 -5.85 8.64 5.48
N LEU A 23 -4.66 9.11 5.12
CA LEU A 23 -4.34 10.54 5.14
C LEU A 23 -5.17 11.35 4.14
N LEU A 24 -5.55 10.76 3.01
CA LEU A 24 -6.44 11.38 2.02
C LEU A 24 -7.88 11.44 2.51
N TYR A 25 -8.40 10.36 3.10
CA TYR A 25 -9.79 10.25 3.53
C TYR A 25 -10.14 11.11 4.74
N ILE A 26 -9.20 11.27 5.68
CA ILE A 26 -9.47 11.89 6.97
C ILE A 26 -9.08 13.38 6.94
N ASP A 27 -9.83 14.21 7.66
CA ASP A 27 -9.59 15.65 7.70
C ASP A 27 -8.23 16.00 8.35
N GLU A 28 -7.72 17.19 8.00
CA GLU A 28 -6.39 17.64 8.40
C GLU A 28 -6.21 17.73 9.92
N GLU A 29 -7.23 18.20 10.64
CA GLU A 29 -7.18 18.34 12.09
C GLU A 29 -7.05 16.97 12.76
N THR A 30 -7.85 16.00 12.32
CA THR A 30 -7.85 14.65 12.85
C THR A 30 -6.53 13.92 12.58
N ILE A 31 -5.99 13.97 11.36
CA ILE A 31 -4.72 13.27 11.05
C ILE A 31 -3.53 13.87 11.80
N LYS A 32 -3.55 15.18 12.11
CA LYS A 32 -2.47 15.84 12.85
C LYS A 32 -2.59 15.67 14.37
N ASN A 33 -3.80 15.78 14.91
CA ASN A 33 -3.99 15.98 16.35
C ASN A 33 -4.75 14.86 17.05
N HIS A 34 -5.63 14.14 16.35
CA HIS A 34 -6.57 13.18 16.96
C HIS A 34 -6.41 11.74 16.49
N THR A 35 -5.37 11.45 15.72
CA THR A 35 -5.01 10.10 15.30
C THR A 35 -3.82 9.58 16.07
N HIS A 36 -3.92 8.35 16.59
CA HIS A 36 -2.76 7.56 17.01
C HIS A 36 -2.41 6.54 15.91
N TYR A 37 -1.18 6.61 15.42
CA TYR A 37 -0.64 5.73 14.38
C TYR A 37 0.12 4.56 14.99
N PHE A 38 -0.27 3.33 14.66
CA PHE A 38 0.42 2.11 15.07
C PHE A 38 1.12 1.53 13.83
N ILE A 39 2.45 1.71 13.76
CA ILE A 39 3.21 1.43 12.53
C ILE A 39 4.11 0.21 12.73
N GLY A 40 3.98 -0.77 11.83
CA GLY A 40 4.82 -1.97 11.77
C GLY A 40 6.11 -1.78 10.97
N SER A 41 6.89 -2.85 10.78
CA SER A 41 8.17 -2.81 10.06
C SER A 41 8.08 -2.57 8.55
N GLU A 42 6.89 -2.71 7.97
CA GLU A 42 6.66 -2.62 6.52
C GLU A 42 6.64 -1.17 6.02
N ILE A 43 6.40 -0.21 6.90
CA ILE A 43 6.49 1.22 6.58
C ILE A 43 7.89 1.71 7.00
N PRO A 44 8.63 2.37 6.10
CA PRO A 44 9.94 2.91 6.40
C PRO A 44 9.93 3.79 7.65
N LYS A 45 10.98 3.63 8.47
CA LYS A 45 11.11 4.35 9.74
C LYS A 45 11.03 5.87 9.56
N GLU A 46 11.63 6.40 8.50
CA GLU A 46 11.60 7.82 8.13
C GLU A 46 10.17 8.34 7.92
N ILE A 47 9.31 7.57 7.24
CA ILE A 47 7.89 7.89 7.08
C ILE A 47 7.19 7.82 8.43
N ALA A 48 7.45 6.77 9.21
CA ALA A 48 6.76 6.57 10.48
C ALA A 48 7.07 7.69 11.49
N GLU A 49 8.33 8.14 11.57
CA GLU A 49 8.78 9.20 12.47
C GLU A 49 8.30 10.60 12.06
N SER A 50 7.87 10.78 10.81
CA SER A 50 7.23 12.03 10.36
C SER A 50 5.81 12.22 10.91
N LEU A 51 5.19 11.16 11.42
CA LEU A 51 3.82 11.17 11.93
C LEU A 51 3.79 11.71 13.38
N PRO A 52 2.82 12.55 13.75
CA PRO A 52 2.84 13.30 15.01
C PRO A 52 2.62 12.45 16.28
N ASN A 53 1.83 11.37 16.20
CA ASN A 53 1.50 10.52 17.34
C ASN A 53 1.69 9.05 16.97
N VAL A 54 2.94 8.61 16.89
CA VAL A 54 3.30 7.27 16.39
C VAL A 54 3.76 6.34 17.51
N THR A 55 3.28 5.10 17.47
CA THR A 55 3.88 3.97 18.18
C THR A 55 4.44 2.99 17.16
N LEU A 56 5.76 2.75 17.23
CA LEU A 56 6.47 1.83 16.34
C LEU A 56 6.49 0.40 16.90
N PHE A 57 6.18 -0.58 16.06
CA PHE A 57 6.27 -2.00 16.37
C PHE A 57 7.32 -2.66 15.49
N ASN A 58 8.37 -3.19 16.11
CA ASN A 58 9.34 -4.00 15.39
C ASN A 58 8.76 -5.41 15.15
N THR A 59 8.37 -5.68 13.90
CA THR A 59 7.80 -6.96 13.47
C THR A 59 8.79 -7.86 12.72
N GLN A 60 10.10 -7.57 12.75
CA GLN A 60 11.13 -8.36 12.06
C GLN A 60 11.01 -9.88 12.29
N LYS A 61 11.41 -10.66 11.27
CA LYS A 61 11.48 -12.13 11.35
C LYS A 61 12.47 -12.51 12.47
N ALA A 62 12.02 -13.39 13.37
CA ALA A 62 12.79 -13.82 14.52
C ALA A 62 12.92 -15.34 14.51
N GLY A 63 14.13 -15.87 14.73
CA GLY A 63 14.41 -17.29 14.86
C GLY A 63 14.72 -17.70 16.31
N GLY A 64 14.57 -18.99 16.62
CA GLY A 64 14.93 -19.57 17.92
C GLY A 64 14.22 -18.89 19.10
N ILE A 65 14.98 -18.58 20.16
CA ILE A 65 14.44 -17.98 21.40
C ILE A 65 13.75 -16.62 21.16
N LYS A 66 14.18 -15.87 20.14
CA LYS A 66 13.57 -14.59 19.77
C LYS A 66 12.15 -14.78 19.22
N LEU A 67 11.87 -15.91 18.57
CA LEU A 67 10.52 -16.26 18.11
C LEU A 67 9.60 -16.50 19.31
N PHE A 68 10.06 -17.24 20.32
CA PHE A 68 9.30 -17.48 21.55
C PHE A 68 8.99 -16.17 22.28
N ILE A 69 9.99 -15.29 22.44
CA ILE A 69 9.79 -13.94 23.02
C ILE A 69 8.78 -13.13 22.21
N LYS A 70 8.83 -13.19 20.86
CA LYS A 70 7.86 -12.53 19.98
C LYS A 70 6.43 -13.04 20.21
N GLN A 71 6.25 -14.35 20.40
CA GLN A 71 4.94 -14.93 20.70
C GLN A 71 4.43 -14.51 22.09
N LEU A 72 5.29 -14.48 23.10
CA LEU A 72 4.92 -13.95 24.43
C LEU A 72 4.52 -12.48 24.36
N LYS A 73 5.28 -11.65 23.63
CA LYS A 73 4.91 -10.24 23.40
C LYS A 73 3.58 -10.09 22.68
N LYS A 74 3.29 -10.96 21.68
CA LYS A 74 1.99 -10.98 20.99
C LYS A 74 0.84 -11.26 21.97
N ILE A 75 0.98 -12.27 22.82
CA ILE A 75 -0.02 -12.62 23.83
C ILE A 75 -0.18 -11.48 24.84
N PHE A 76 0.93 -10.96 25.38
CA PHE A 76 0.95 -9.83 26.30
C PHE A 76 0.24 -8.61 25.71
N LEU A 77 0.58 -8.19 24.48
CA LEU A 77 -0.09 -7.08 23.83
C LEU A 77 -1.56 -7.37 23.54
N SER A 78 -1.92 -8.61 23.22
CA SER A 78 -3.33 -8.95 23.01
C SER A 78 -4.14 -8.85 24.31
N ILE A 79 -3.54 -9.18 25.45
CA ILE A 79 -4.22 -9.03 26.74
C ILE A 79 -4.22 -7.56 27.20
N PHE A 80 -3.08 -6.87 27.12
CA PHE A 80 -2.88 -5.59 27.79
C PHE A 80 -2.96 -4.35 26.87
N SER A 81 -3.05 -4.50 25.55
CA SER A 81 -3.08 -3.36 24.61
C SER A 81 -4.15 -2.34 24.94
N HIS A 82 -5.34 -2.77 25.38
CA HIS A 82 -6.42 -1.87 25.73
C HIS A 82 -6.19 -1.10 27.05
N ILE A 83 -5.25 -1.53 27.89
CA ILE A 83 -4.81 -0.82 29.09
C ILE A 83 -3.67 0.13 28.72
N ILE A 84 -2.73 -0.35 27.91
CA ILE A 84 -1.56 0.41 27.43
C ILE A 84 -2.01 1.56 26.50
N TYR A 85 -3.00 1.28 25.64
CA TYR A 85 -3.57 2.15 24.61
C TYR A 85 -5.09 2.26 24.81
N PRO A 86 -5.56 3.08 25.79
CA PRO A 86 -6.98 3.20 26.10
C PRO A 86 -7.85 3.64 24.92
N GLU A 87 -7.30 4.41 23.98
CA GLU A 87 -7.96 4.86 22.76
C GLU A 87 -8.45 3.73 21.88
N LEU A 88 -7.83 2.54 21.92
CA LEU A 88 -8.34 1.36 21.22
C LEU A 88 -9.76 0.98 21.67
N ARG A 89 -10.22 1.43 22.85
CA ARG A 89 -11.59 1.16 23.35
C ARG A 89 -12.64 2.11 22.80
N THR A 90 -12.26 3.31 22.36
CA THR A 90 -13.21 4.40 22.08
C THR A 90 -13.03 5.05 20.70
N ALA A 91 -11.83 4.99 20.14
CA ALA A 91 -11.53 5.59 18.85
C ALA A 91 -12.09 4.74 17.70
N LYS A 92 -12.38 5.38 16.57
CA LYS A 92 -12.65 4.68 15.31
C LYS A 92 -11.34 4.11 14.76
N ILE A 93 -11.32 2.83 14.44
CA ILE A 93 -10.13 2.12 13.99
C ILE A 93 -10.14 1.98 12.47
N TYR A 94 -9.05 2.40 11.82
CA TYR A 94 -8.80 2.25 10.39
C TYR A 94 -7.59 1.34 10.22
N ALA A 95 -7.70 0.25 9.47
CA ALA A 95 -6.64 -0.74 9.42
C ALA A 95 -6.58 -1.53 8.12
N GLN A 96 -5.36 -1.94 7.76
CA GLN A 96 -5.11 -3.07 6.87
C GLN A 96 -5.03 -4.34 7.72
N ASP A 97 -6.09 -5.14 7.67
CA ASP A 97 -6.42 -6.14 8.69
C ASP A 97 -5.70 -7.49 8.53
N HIS A 98 -5.03 -7.69 7.40
CA HIS A 98 -4.30 -8.90 7.06
C HIS A 98 -2.96 -9.03 7.81
N GLN A 99 -2.44 -7.95 8.40
CA GLN A 99 -1.17 -7.97 9.13
C GLN A 99 -1.33 -8.43 10.59
N PRO A 100 -0.32 -9.11 11.17
CA PRO A 100 -0.35 -9.55 12.56
C PRO A 100 -0.60 -8.42 13.57
N LEU A 101 -0.09 -7.21 13.31
CA LEU A 101 -0.26 -6.06 14.20
C LEU A 101 -1.74 -5.66 14.33
N ALA A 102 -2.46 -5.58 13.21
CA ALA A 102 -3.88 -5.28 13.19
C ALA A 102 -4.68 -6.30 14.00
N GLN A 103 -4.38 -7.60 13.84
CA GLN A 103 -5.04 -8.67 14.62
C GLN A 103 -4.84 -8.50 16.14
N ILE A 104 -3.63 -8.11 16.56
CA ILE A 104 -3.28 -7.93 17.99
C ILE A 104 -3.98 -6.74 18.62
N LEU A 105 -4.11 -5.64 17.87
CA LEU A 105 -4.62 -4.37 18.40
C LEU A 105 -6.14 -4.25 18.26
N ILE A 106 -6.71 -4.68 17.13
CA ILE A 106 -8.16 -4.61 16.89
C ILE A 106 -8.90 -5.63 17.74
N GLN A 107 -8.42 -6.88 17.77
CA GLN A 107 -9.01 -8.00 18.48
C GLN A 107 -10.47 -8.24 18.11
N LYS A 108 -11.41 -7.97 19.03
CA LYS A 108 -12.87 -8.17 18.88
C LYS A 108 -13.63 -6.88 18.56
N ARG A 109 -12.92 -5.79 18.22
CA ARG A 109 -13.51 -4.46 18.00
C ARG A 109 -13.88 -4.25 16.55
N ASN A 110 -14.84 -3.35 16.34
CA ASN A 110 -15.21 -2.92 15.00
C ASN A 110 -14.12 -2.02 14.40
N TYR A 111 -13.97 -2.10 13.08
CA TYR A 111 -13.02 -1.28 12.33
C TYR A 111 -13.52 -0.96 10.93
N THR A 112 -12.85 0.02 10.32
CA THR A 112 -12.95 0.41 8.91
C THR A 112 -11.74 -0.17 8.17
N LEU A 113 -11.97 -0.91 7.09
CA LEU A 113 -10.92 -1.48 6.26
C LEU A 113 -10.31 -0.40 5.36
N LEU A 114 -8.98 -0.32 5.38
CA LEU A 114 -8.16 0.34 4.38
C LEU A 114 -7.73 -0.72 3.34
N PRO A 115 -7.99 -0.53 2.03
CA PRO A 115 -7.57 -1.49 1.01
C PRO A 115 -6.06 -1.67 0.99
N ASP A 116 -5.63 -2.84 0.51
CA ASP A 116 -4.20 -3.15 0.36
C ASP A 116 -3.59 -2.49 -0.89
N SER A 117 -4.41 -2.23 -1.91
CA SER A 117 -4.03 -1.56 -3.16
C SER A 117 -5.26 -0.96 -3.86
N ALA A 118 -5.01 -0.14 -4.88
CA ALA A 118 -6.03 0.45 -5.74
C ALA A 118 -6.82 -0.59 -6.58
N TYR A 119 -6.41 -1.86 -6.64
CA TYR A 119 -7.10 -2.91 -7.40
C TYR A 119 -7.46 -4.08 -6.49
N TYR A 120 -8.08 -3.75 -5.36
CA TYR A 120 -8.35 -4.68 -4.28
C TYR A 120 -9.18 -5.91 -4.69
N LYS A 121 -10.07 -5.76 -5.68
CA LYS A 121 -10.90 -6.84 -6.22
C LYS A 121 -10.09 -7.96 -6.86
N ILE A 122 -8.93 -7.64 -7.45
CA ILE A 122 -7.99 -8.65 -7.98
C ILE A 122 -7.50 -9.52 -6.82
N ILE A 123 -7.08 -8.89 -5.72
CA ILE A 123 -6.64 -9.60 -4.50
C ILE A 123 -7.76 -10.49 -3.97
N LEU A 124 -9.00 -9.98 -3.91
CA LEU A 124 -10.14 -10.79 -3.48
C LEU A 124 -10.34 -11.98 -4.42
N ARG A 125 -10.47 -11.78 -5.73
CA ARG A 125 -10.84 -12.83 -6.69
C ARG A 125 -9.72 -13.86 -6.94
N GLU A 126 -8.48 -13.39 -7.06
CA GLU A 126 -7.32 -14.20 -7.46
C GLU A 126 -6.53 -14.74 -6.26
N GLY A 127 -6.85 -14.31 -5.04
CA GLY A 127 -6.27 -14.80 -3.78
C GLY A 127 -6.64 -16.24 -3.41
N GLY A 128 -6.84 -17.15 -4.39
CA GLY A 128 -7.31 -18.52 -4.18
C GLY A 128 -6.48 -19.32 -3.16
N LEU A 129 -5.15 -19.15 -3.18
CA LEU A 129 -4.26 -19.79 -2.21
C LEU A 129 -4.47 -19.25 -0.79
N ALA A 130 -4.57 -17.93 -0.64
CA ALA A 130 -4.81 -17.30 0.66
C ALA A 130 -6.20 -17.66 1.21
N ARG A 131 -7.24 -17.71 0.37
CA ARG A 131 -8.58 -18.18 0.75
C ARG A 131 -8.56 -19.65 1.19
N LYS A 132 -7.82 -20.50 0.49
CA LYS A 132 -7.63 -21.91 0.87
C LYS A 132 -6.94 -22.02 2.24
N ILE A 133 -5.83 -21.30 2.45
CA ILE A 133 -5.11 -21.27 3.74
C ILE A 133 -6.02 -20.77 4.86
N ILE A 134 -6.81 -19.72 4.61
CA ILE A 134 -7.80 -19.20 5.54
C ILE A 134 -8.82 -20.28 5.90
N SER A 135 -9.42 -20.95 4.90
CA SER A 135 -10.41 -22.00 5.11
C SER A 135 -9.83 -23.15 5.94
N GLU A 136 -8.65 -23.65 5.59
CA GLU A 136 -7.97 -24.71 6.35
C GLU A 136 -7.70 -24.29 7.80
N LYS A 137 -7.25 -23.04 7.98
CA LYS A 137 -6.98 -22.47 9.31
C LYS A 137 -8.24 -22.38 10.15
N GLN A 138 -9.38 -21.96 9.59
CA GLN A 138 -10.66 -21.83 10.30
C GLN A 138 -11.11 -23.15 10.94
N HIS A 139 -10.86 -24.29 10.29
CA HIS A 139 -11.26 -25.60 10.80
C HIS A 139 -10.24 -26.23 11.77
N SER A 140 -9.01 -25.71 11.81
CA SER A 140 -7.96 -26.22 12.70
C SER A 140 -8.16 -25.86 14.17
N LEU A 141 -7.68 -26.71 15.09
CA LEU A 141 -7.66 -26.42 16.53
C LEU A 141 -6.89 -25.12 16.84
N LYS A 142 -5.77 -24.91 16.15
CA LYS A 142 -4.97 -23.68 16.24
C LYS A 142 -5.78 -22.45 15.86
N GLY A 143 -6.53 -22.51 14.76
CA GLY A 143 -7.39 -21.42 14.32
C GLY A 143 -8.50 -21.10 15.32
N LYS A 144 -9.11 -22.12 15.93
CA LYS A 144 -10.11 -21.91 17.01
C LYS A 144 -9.51 -21.19 18.23
N ILE A 145 -8.30 -21.56 18.64
CA ILE A 145 -7.58 -20.90 19.74
C ILE A 145 -7.23 -19.45 19.36
N GLU A 146 -6.69 -19.23 18.16
CA GLU A 146 -6.36 -17.88 17.68
C GLU A 146 -7.60 -17.00 17.56
N LYS A 147 -8.73 -17.53 17.09
CA LYS A 147 -10.03 -16.84 17.05
C LYS A 147 -10.50 -16.41 18.44
N PHE A 148 -10.34 -17.29 19.44
CA PHE A 148 -10.71 -16.98 20.82
C PHE A 148 -9.87 -15.83 21.39
N LEU A 149 -8.54 -15.87 21.18
CA LEU A 149 -7.58 -14.90 21.70
C LEU A 149 -7.58 -13.55 20.96
N TYR A 150 -7.67 -13.58 19.63
CA TYR A 150 -7.43 -12.42 18.76
C TYR A 150 -8.66 -12.00 17.93
N GLY A 151 -9.80 -12.68 18.06
CA GLY A 151 -11.03 -12.37 17.31
C GLY A 151 -11.07 -12.97 15.90
N GLU A 152 -12.13 -12.63 15.16
CA GLU A 152 -12.43 -13.17 13.82
C GLU A 152 -11.32 -12.85 12.81
N LEU A 153 -10.65 -11.71 13.02
CA LEU A 153 -9.52 -11.24 12.20
C LEU A 153 -8.37 -12.23 12.06
N SER A 154 -8.18 -13.10 13.05
CA SER A 154 -7.10 -14.10 13.00
C SER A 154 -7.32 -15.21 11.96
N ILE A 155 -8.57 -15.39 11.53
CA ILE A 155 -8.98 -16.48 10.64
C ILE A 155 -9.82 -15.99 9.47
N ASN A 156 -10.21 -14.72 9.42
CA ASN A 156 -10.98 -14.15 8.33
C ASN A 156 -10.64 -12.65 8.23
N TYR A 157 -9.67 -12.31 7.37
CA TYR A 157 -9.21 -10.92 7.15
C TYR A 157 -9.76 -10.39 5.81
N TRP A 158 -9.20 -9.30 5.30
CA TRP A 158 -9.67 -8.59 4.11
C TRP A 158 -11.06 -7.99 4.28
N GLY A 159 -11.42 -7.60 5.49
CA GLY A 159 -12.75 -7.04 5.79
C GLY A 159 -13.89 -8.06 5.69
N LEU A 160 -13.63 -9.33 5.40
CA LEU A 160 -14.67 -10.34 5.18
C LEU A 160 -15.31 -10.86 6.48
N ASN A 161 -14.82 -10.42 7.63
CA ASN A 161 -15.39 -10.73 8.94
C ASN A 161 -16.45 -9.69 9.37
N ASN A 162 -17.27 -10.05 10.36
CA ASN A 162 -18.36 -9.21 10.87
C ASN A 162 -17.89 -8.00 11.69
N GLN A 163 -16.62 -7.93 12.08
CA GLN A 163 -16.07 -6.78 12.78
C GLN A 163 -15.73 -5.64 11.82
N CYS A 164 -15.54 -5.93 10.53
CA CYS A 164 -15.43 -4.90 9.51
C CYS A 164 -16.80 -4.31 9.24
N THR A 165 -16.99 -3.04 9.60
CA THR A 165 -18.27 -2.34 9.48
C THR A 165 -18.30 -1.40 8.29
N GLU A 166 -17.14 -0.93 7.86
CA GLU A 166 -16.97 -0.02 6.72
C GLU A 166 -15.73 -0.40 5.90
N VAL A 167 -15.82 -0.22 4.59
CA VAL A 167 -14.70 -0.37 3.67
C VAL A 167 -14.56 0.92 2.86
N LEU A 168 -13.35 1.47 2.79
CA LEU A 168 -13.04 2.62 1.95
C LEU A 168 -12.50 2.12 0.60
N PHE A 169 -12.98 2.61 -0.54
CA PHE A 169 -12.44 2.27 -1.87
C PHE A 169 -12.02 3.50 -2.63
N ILE A 170 -10.90 3.42 -3.33
CA ILE A 170 -10.45 4.47 -4.24
C ILE A 170 -10.61 4.02 -5.68
N HIS A 171 -11.84 3.70 -6.06
CA HIS A 171 -12.34 3.42 -7.41
C HIS A 171 -13.81 3.00 -7.28
N ASP A 172 -14.64 3.35 -8.27
CA ASP A 172 -16.07 3.04 -8.22
C ASP A 172 -16.34 1.59 -8.62
N GLU A 173 -16.34 0.69 -7.63
CA GLU A 173 -16.83 -0.67 -7.86
C GLU A 173 -17.58 -1.25 -6.66
N LYS A 174 -18.79 -1.78 -6.93
CA LYS A 174 -19.49 -2.64 -5.98
C LYS A 174 -18.80 -4.01 -5.91
N ILE A 175 -18.44 -4.41 -4.69
CA ILE A 175 -17.87 -5.73 -4.41
C ILE A 175 -18.89 -6.55 -3.63
N LYS A 176 -19.34 -7.68 -4.21
CA LYS A 176 -20.39 -8.55 -3.65
C LYS A 176 -20.00 -9.10 -2.28
N GLU A 177 -18.73 -9.40 -2.08
CA GLU A 177 -18.18 -9.94 -0.82
C GLU A 177 -18.35 -8.99 0.39
N TYR A 178 -18.70 -7.73 0.16
CA TYR A 178 -18.95 -6.73 1.22
C TYR A 178 -20.44 -6.40 1.41
N GLU A 179 -21.32 -7.29 0.99
CA GLU A 179 -22.75 -7.18 1.28
C GLU A 179 -23.00 -6.96 2.79
N GLY A 180 -23.87 -5.99 3.11
CA GLY A 180 -24.19 -5.60 4.50
C GLY A 180 -23.18 -4.68 5.18
N LYS A 181 -22.09 -4.27 4.50
CA LYS A 181 -21.12 -3.30 5.04
C LYS A 181 -21.35 -1.91 4.47
N LYS A 182 -20.96 -0.87 5.22
CA LYS A 182 -20.89 0.49 4.67
C LYS A 182 -19.74 0.55 3.67
N ILE A 183 -20.00 1.01 2.46
CA ILE A 183 -18.98 1.20 1.43
C ILE A 183 -18.86 2.69 1.15
N THR A 184 -17.66 3.24 1.34
CA THR A 184 -17.34 4.62 1.02
C THR A 184 -16.40 4.63 -0.19
N VAL A 185 -16.87 5.16 -1.31
CA VAL A 185 -16.14 5.20 -2.58
C VAL A 185 -15.68 6.62 -2.86
N ASN A 186 -14.44 6.77 -3.33
CA ASN A 186 -13.91 8.03 -3.83
C ASN A 186 -12.88 7.80 -4.95
N THR A 187 -12.27 8.86 -5.47
CA THR A 187 -11.12 8.77 -6.39
C THR A 187 -9.93 9.52 -5.80
N PHE A 188 -8.72 9.12 -6.18
CA PHE A 188 -7.49 9.78 -5.75
C PHE A 188 -7.52 11.28 -6.09
N ASN A 189 -7.88 11.60 -7.34
CA ASN A 189 -7.97 12.97 -7.83
C ASN A 189 -8.96 13.80 -7.01
N LYS A 190 -10.15 13.27 -6.72
CA LYS A 190 -11.17 13.99 -5.95
C LYS A 190 -10.75 14.20 -4.50
N LEU A 191 -10.17 13.18 -3.84
CA LEU A 191 -9.65 13.32 -2.47
C LEU A 191 -8.51 14.34 -2.39
N TRP A 192 -7.62 14.33 -3.38
CA TRP A 192 -6.48 15.24 -3.46
C TRP A 192 -6.92 16.68 -3.72
N GLN A 193 -7.78 16.92 -4.72
CA GLN A 193 -8.30 18.25 -5.07
C GLN A 193 -9.14 18.86 -3.93
N ASN A 194 -9.88 18.03 -3.19
CA ASN A 194 -10.65 18.48 -2.02
C ASN A 194 -9.77 18.68 -0.76
N SER A 195 -8.51 18.26 -0.79
CA SER A 195 -7.59 18.49 0.33
C SER A 195 -7.03 19.92 0.26
N THR A 196 -7.00 20.59 1.42
CA THR A 196 -6.39 21.91 1.55
C THR A 196 -4.91 21.89 1.15
N PRO A 197 -4.32 23.01 0.67
CA PRO A 197 -2.89 23.07 0.37
C PRO A 197 -2.01 22.70 1.58
N THR A 198 -2.46 23.00 2.80
CA THR A 198 -1.78 22.62 4.05
C THR A 198 -1.82 21.12 4.31
N LYS A 199 -2.95 20.47 4.03
CA LYS A 199 -3.08 19.01 4.08
C LYS A 199 -2.25 18.32 3.01
N GLN A 200 -2.31 18.79 1.76
CA GLN A 200 -1.47 18.26 0.68
C GLN A 200 0.02 18.35 1.03
N ARG A 201 0.47 19.50 1.55
CA ARG A 201 1.85 19.68 2.02
C ARG A 201 2.19 18.71 3.15
N PHE A 202 1.30 18.52 4.12
CA PHE A 202 1.50 17.56 5.20
C PHE A 202 1.64 16.13 4.69
N ILE A 203 0.77 15.70 3.76
CA ILE A 203 0.85 14.37 3.14
C ILE A 203 2.21 14.21 2.44
N ARG A 204 2.65 15.18 1.63
CA ARG A 204 3.97 15.15 0.97
C ARG A 204 5.11 15.02 1.99
N GLN A 205 5.05 15.77 3.09
CA GLN A 205 6.03 15.68 4.17
C GLN A 205 6.05 14.28 4.81
N CYS A 206 4.90 13.65 5.01
CA CYS A 206 4.84 12.29 5.54
C CYS A 206 5.58 11.26 4.67
N PHE A 207 5.57 11.47 3.35
CA PHE A 207 6.25 10.60 2.39
C PHE A 207 7.62 11.13 1.96
N ALA A 208 8.21 12.07 2.72
CA ALA A 208 9.51 12.67 2.45
C ALA A 208 9.67 13.22 1.02
N ILE A 209 8.58 13.80 0.49
CA ILE A 209 8.54 14.48 -0.81
C ILE A 209 8.79 15.98 -0.60
N GLU A 210 9.92 16.44 -1.11
CA GLU A 210 10.33 17.84 -1.12
C GLU A 210 9.89 18.54 -2.42
N ASP A 211 9.85 19.88 -2.43
CA ASP A 211 9.49 20.62 -3.65
C ASP A 211 10.49 20.39 -4.79
N LYS A 212 11.77 20.12 -4.46
CA LYS A 212 12.78 19.71 -5.46
C LYS A 212 12.43 18.38 -6.12
N ASP A 213 11.88 17.42 -5.36
CA ASP A 213 11.49 16.11 -5.89
C ASP A 213 10.36 16.30 -6.92
N ILE A 214 9.41 17.20 -6.65
CA ILE A 214 8.33 17.54 -7.58
C ILE A 214 8.90 18.14 -8.87
N SER A 215 9.82 19.11 -8.75
CA SER A 215 10.49 19.70 -9.90
C SER A 215 11.28 18.66 -10.70
N ASP A 216 11.95 17.73 -10.01
CA ASP A 216 12.71 16.66 -10.63
C ASP A 216 11.78 15.69 -11.36
N TYR A 217 10.64 15.31 -10.79
CA TYR A 217 9.74 14.40 -11.48
C TYR A 217 8.89 15.11 -12.54
N SER A 218 8.71 16.42 -12.43
CA SER A 218 8.00 17.23 -13.42
C SER A 218 8.70 17.19 -14.78
N GLY A 219 7.92 17.00 -15.84
CA GLY A 219 8.43 16.88 -17.21
C GLY A 219 8.90 15.47 -17.62
N ALA A 220 8.76 14.45 -16.75
CA ALA A 220 8.95 13.08 -17.17
C ALA A 220 7.86 12.65 -18.17
N ASP A 221 8.29 12.12 -19.32
CA ASP A 221 7.42 11.57 -20.35
C ASP A 221 7.04 10.12 -20.05
N ILE A 222 7.95 9.40 -19.38
CA ILE A 222 7.83 7.95 -19.16
C ILE A 222 8.11 7.60 -17.70
N VAL A 223 7.24 6.76 -17.13
CA VAL A 223 7.50 6.08 -15.85
C VAL A 223 7.73 4.60 -16.08
N VAL A 224 8.81 4.07 -15.53
CA VAL A 224 9.09 2.64 -15.50
C VAL A 224 8.94 2.16 -14.06
N LEU A 225 7.95 1.31 -13.82
CA LEU A 225 7.71 0.70 -12.50
C LEU A 225 8.52 -0.59 -12.40
N THR A 226 9.47 -0.63 -11.46
CA THR A 226 10.22 -1.87 -11.21
C THR A 226 9.42 -2.87 -10.39
N GLN A 227 9.89 -4.10 -10.40
CA GLN A 227 9.48 -5.23 -9.61
C GLN A 227 10.71 -5.78 -8.86
N PRO A 228 10.52 -6.27 -7.62
CA PRO A 228 11.61 -6.72 -6.76
C PRO A 228 12.05 -8.16 -7.10
N PHE A 229 12.24 -8.49 -8.37
CA PHE A 229 12.44 -9.87 -8.85
C PHE A 229 13.60 -10.60 -8.15
N SER A 230 14.73 -9.92 -7.97
CA SER A 230 15.91 -10.47 -7.29
C SER A 230 15.73 -10.59 -5.78
N ASN A 231 14.98 -9.68 -5.16
CA ASN A 231 14.62 -9.80 -3.75
C ASN A 231 13.61 -10.93 -3.49
N ASP A 232 12.78 -11.23 -4.50
CA ASP A 232 11.82 -12.34 -4.47
C ASP A 232 12.46 -13.67 -4.90
N GLY A 233 13.72 -13.65 -5.39
CA GLY A 233 14.49 -14.85 -5.74
C GLY A 233 14.25 -15.39 -7.14
N ALA A 234 13.51 -14.66 -7.98
CA ALA A 234 13.16 -15.08 -9.34
C ALA A 234 14.37 -15.05 -10.31
N ILE A 235 15.23 -14.04 -10.17
CA ILE A 235 16.43 -13.81 -10.99
C ILE A 235 17.55 -13.18 -10.14
N THR A 236 18.76 -13.11 -10.67
CA THR A 236 19.87 -12.40 -10.05
C THR A 236 19.72 -10.88 -10.17
N VAL A 237 20.46 -10.12 -9.34
CA VAL A 237 20.51 -8.64 -9.43
C VAL A 237 21.04 -8.18 -10.79
N ALA A 238 22.01 -8.89 -11.36
CA ALA A 238 22.58 -8.56 -12.67
C ALA A 238 21.53 -8.72 -13.80
N GLU A 239 20.82 -9.85 -13.82
CA GLU A 239 19.73 -10.07 -14.76
C GLU A 239 18.62 -9.02 -14.60
N GLN A 240 18.28 -8.65 -13.36
CA GLN A 240 17.31 -7.58 -13.11
C GLN A 240 17.77 -6.23 -13.70
N ILE A 241 19.03 -5.86 -13.50
CA ILE A 241 19.61 -4.64 -14.09
C ILE A 241 19.53 -4.69 -15.62
N ASP A 242 19.86 -5.83 -16.24
CA ASP A 242 19.81 -5.99 -17.70
C ASP A 242 18.38 -5.89 -18.26
N LEU A 243 17.37 -6.41 -17.55
CA LEU A 243 15.97 -6.24 -17.93
C LEU A 243 15.58 -4.75 -18.00
N TYR A 244 15.87 -3.98 -16.95
CA TYR A 244 15.54 -2.55 -16.94
C TYR A 244 16.42 -1.74 -17.91
N LYS A 245 17.68 -2.11 -18.10
CA LYS A 245 18.55 -1.53 -19.13
C LYS A 245 17.91 -1.65 -20.52
N ASN A 246 17.39 -2.84 -20.87
CA ASN A 246 16.74 -3.07 -22.16
C ASN A 246 15.47 -2.23 -22.34
N ILE A 247 14.74 -1.96 -21.26
CA ILE A 247 13.59 -1.03 -21.30
C ILE A 247 14.10 0.41 -21.52
N LEU A 248 15.08 0.86 -20.75
CA LEU A 248 15.59 2.24 -20.84
C LEU A 248 16.21 2.54 -22.22
N GLU A 249 16.87 1.56 -22.86
CA GLU A 249 17.44 1.71 -24.20
C GLU A 249 16.40 2.04 -25.26
N GLN A 250 15.17 1.50 -25.14
CA GLN A 250 14.08 1.78 -26.07
C GLN A 250 13.57 3.23 -25.99
N TYR A 251 13.85 3.92 -24.89
CA TYR A 251 13.31 5.24 -24.58
C TYR A 251 14.41 6.26 -24.28
N LYS A 252 15.65 6.02 -24.69
CA LYS A 252 16.82 6.81 -24.30
C LYS A 252 16.78 8.30 -24.66
N GLU A 253 15.91 8.70 -25.58
CA GLU A 253 15.71 10.10 -25.98
C GLU A 253 14.59 10.80 -25.18
N GLU A 254 13.87 10.07 -24.32
CA GLU A 254 12.75 10.57 -23.53
C GLU A 254 13.17 10.90 -22.10
N ASN A 255 12.38 11.74 -21.42
CA ASN A 255 12.61 11.99 -19.99
C ASN A 255 11.99 10.85 -19.17
N ILE A 256 12.84 9.95 -18.65
CA ILE A 256 12.39 8.77 -17.91
C ILE A 256 12.53 8.97 -16.39
N ILE A 257 11.48 8.61 -15.66
CA ILE A 257 11.57 8.29 -14.23
C ILE A 257 11.52 6.76 -14.03
N LEU A 258 12.53 6.22 -13.35
CA LEU A 258 12.52 4.85 -12.85
C LEU A 258 11.98 4.88 -11.43
N LYS A 259 10.87 4.19 -11.18
CA LYS A 259 10.24 4.12 -9.85
C LYS A 259 10.38 2.71 -9.28
N PRO A 260 11.33 2.49 -8.35
CA PRO A 260 11.49 1.21 -7.73
C PRO A 260 10.26 0.78 -6.92
N HIS A 261 9.99 -0.53 -6.89
CA HIS A 261 9.03 -1.09 -5.94
C HIS A 261 9.52 -0.86 -4.48
N PRO A 262 8.65 -0.63 -3.48
CA PRO A 262 9.09 -0.44 -2.08
C PRO A 262 9.95 -1.57 -1.50
N ARG A 263 9.78 -2.79 -2.00
CA ARG A 263 10.55 -3.98 -1.63
C ARG A 263 11.82 -4.20 -2.46
N ASP A 264 11.97 -3.48 -3.58
CA ASP A 264 13.12 -3.59 -4.48
C ASP A 264 14.31 -2.84 -3.87
N LYS A 265 15.37 -3.59 -3.55
CA LYS A 265 16.59 -3.07 -2.90
C LYS A 265 17.75 -2.95 -3.88
N THR A 266 17.52 -3.21 -5.17
CA THR A 266 18.53 -3.10 -6.21
C THR A 266 19.02 -1.66 -6.34
N ASP A 267 20.34 -1.47 -6.45
CA ASP A 267 20.94 -0.18 -6.75
C ASP A 267 20.93 0.06 -8.27
N TYR A 268 20.13 1.03 -8.71
CA TYR A 268 20.02 1.43 -10.12
C TYR A 268 20.90 2.64 -10.48
N SER A 269 21.80 3.08 -9.59
CA SER A 269 22.67 4.25 -9.80
C SER A 269 23.48 4.20 -11.10
N THR A 270 23.85 3.01 -11.58
CA THR A 270 24.53 2.82 -12.86
C THR A 270 23.61 3.11 -14.04
N LEU A 271 22.37 2.63 -14.01
CA LEU A 271 21.38 2.94 -15.05
C LEU A 271 21.02 4.43 -15.04
N GLN A 272 20.90 5.02 -13.85
CA GLN A 272 20.66 6.45 -13.68
C GLN A 272 21.69 7.30 -14.43
N ARG A 273 22.98 6.98 -14.27
CA ARG A 273 24.08 7.69 -14.93
C ARG A 273 24.12 7.44 -16.43
N GLN A 274 23.89 6.20 -16.86
CA GLN A 274 23.98 5.80 -18.26
C GLN A 274 22.85 6.39 -19.11
N TYR A 275 21.62 6.36 -18.60
CA TYR A 275 20.42 6.77 -19.34
C TYR A 275 19.89 8.14 -18.92
N LYS A 276 20.56 8.82 -17.99
CA LYS A 276 20.13 10.10 -17.40
C LYS A 276 18.69 10.08 -16.88
N CYS A 277 18.19 8.90 -16.52
CA CYS A 277 16.86 8.76 -15.92
C CYS A 277 16.89 9.24 -14.47
N LYS A 278 15.72 9.60 -13.93
CA LYS A 278 15.58 10.01 -12.52
C LYS A 278 15.05 8.84 -11.71
N ILE A 279 15.65 8.54 -10.56
CA ILE A 279 15.17 7.48 -9.67
C ILE A 279 14.25 8.09 -8.63
N VAL A 280 12.99 7.66 -8.62
CA VAL A 280 12.02 8.04 -7.57
C VAL A 280 12.36 7.28 -6.29
N LYS A 281 12.26 7.95 -5.13
CA LYS A 281 12.41 7.28 -3.82
C LYS A 281 11.40 6.14 -3.70
N SER A 282 11.87 4.91 -3.43
CA SER A 282 11.05 3.68 -3.48
C SER A 282 9.85 3.68 -2.53
N HIS A 283 9.92 4.47 -1.45
CA HIS A 283 8.86 4.58 -0.46
C HIS A 283 7.70 5.49 -0.87
N ILE A 284 7.85 6.27 -1.95
CA ILE A 284 6.78 7.10 -2.49
C ILE A 284 5.74 6.18 -3.15
N PRO A 285 4.47 6.17 -2.70
CA PRO A 285 3.39 5.45 -3.37
C PRO A 285 3.28 5.87 -4.85
N THR A 286 3.07 4.91 -5.76
CA THR A 286 2.89 5.21 -7.20
C THR A 286 1.72 6.18 -7.41
N GLU A 287 0.68 6.04 -6.59
CA GLU A 287 -0.52 6.84 -6.63
C GLU A 287 -0.27 8.29 -6.21
N LEU A 288 0.57 8.50 -5.18
CA LEU A 288 0.96 9.85 -4.76
C LEU A 288 1.82 10.53 -5.82
N LEU A 289 2.68 9.77 -6.50
CA LEU A 289 3.48 10.28 -7.63
C LEU A 289 2.59 10.78 -8.77
N ALA A 290 1.50 10.08 -9.08
CA ALA A 290 0.51 10.53 -10.06
C ALA A 290 -0.21 11.83 -9.62
N LEU A 291 -0.52 11.95 -8.33
CA LEU A 291 -1.25 13.11 -7.76
C LEU A 291 -0.43 14.41 -7.70
N ILE A 292 0.89 14.33 -7.52
CA ILE A 292 1.75 15.52 -7.41
C ILE A 292 2.09 16.19 -8.75
N GLY A 293 1.37 15.83 -9.83
CA GLY A 293 1.38 16.57 -11.09
C GLY A 293 2.41 16.09 -12.11
N VAL A 294 2.82 14.82 -12.04
CA VAL A 294 3.69 14.24 -13.07
C VAL A 294 2.84 13.86 -14.29
N ASN A 295 2.95 14.62 -15.38
CA ASN A 295 2.23 14.37 -16.64
C ASN A 295 2.89 13.25 -17.45
N ILE A 296 2.72 12.01 -17.00
CA ILE A 296 3.24 10.82 -17.66
C ILE A 296 2.48 10.56 -18.96
N LYS A 297 3.20 10.41 -20.08
CA LYS A 297 2.61 9.98 -21.37
C LYS A 297 2.56 8.46 -21.48
N THR A 298 3.60 7.78 -21.01
CA THR A 298 3.70 6.32 -21.07
C THR A 298 4.14 5.72 -19.74
N ALA A 299 3.43 4.70 -19.25
CA ALA A 299 3.79 3.94 -18.07
C ALA A 299 4.16 2.51 -18.46
N VAL A 300 5.36 2.06 -18.10
CA VAL A 300 5.90 0.75 -18.43
C VAL A 300 6.01 -0.10 -17.18
N THR A 301 5.55 -1.34 -17.23
CA THR A 301 5.73 -2.31 -16.15
C THR A 301 5.76 -3.74 -16.69
N PHE A 302 6.38 -4.65 -15.95
CA PHE A 302 6.20 -6.08 -16.20
C PHE A 302 4.76 -6.52 -15.90
N PHE A 303 4.30 -6.32 -14.66
CA PHE A 303 2.95 -6.71 -14.24
C PHE A 303 2.47 -6.01 -12.95
N SER A 304 2.90 -4.76 -12.70
CA SER A 304 2.43 -4.03 -11.52
C SER A 304 1.00 -3.52 -11.69
N SER A 305 0.08 -3.89 -10.79
CA SER A 305 -1.27 -3.30 -10.79
C SER A 305 -1.28 -1.80 -10.48
N SER A 306 -0.27 -1.27 -9.77
CA SER A 306 -0.18 0.18 -9.51
C SER A 306 -0.02 1.02 -10.78
N VAL A 307 0.31 0.41 -11.93
CA VAL A 307 0.42 1.11 -13.22
C VAL A 307 -0.91 1.69 -13.68
N TYR A 308 -2.03 1.08 -13.29
CA TYR A 308 -3.34 1.49 -13.78
C TYR A 308 -3.81 2.84 -13.21
N ILE A 309 -3.14 3.40 -12.19
CA ILE A 309 -3.38 4.80 -11.77
C ILE A 309 -3.16 5.78 -12.92
N PHE A 310 -2.30 5.42 -13.89
CA PHE A 310 -2.00 6.22 -15.07
C PHE A 310 -2.97 5.98 -16.24
N ASN A 311 -3.84 4.97 -16.18
CA ASN A 311 -4.66 4.53 -17.33
C ASN A 311 -5.61 5.61 -17.89
N GLN A 312 -5.97 6.60 -17.07
CA GLN A 312 -6.83 7.70 -17.50
C GLN A 312 -6.13 8.66 -18.49
N TYR A 313 -4.80 8.81 -18.41
CA TYR A 313 -4.07 9.85 -19.14
C TYR A 313 -2.85 9.34 -19.89
N SER A 314 -2.39 8.12 -19.59
CA SER A 314 -1.14 7.56 -20.10
C SER A 314 -1.37 6.25 -20.84
N LYS A 315 -0.57 6.02 -21.88
CA LYS A 315 -0.42 4.70 -22.50
C LYS A 315 0.27 3.77 -21.52
N ILE A 316 -0.29 2.60 -21.26
CA ILE A 316 0.35 1.57 -20.44
C ILE A 316 0.98 0.51 -21.35
N ILE A 317 2.23 0.18 -21.08
CA ILE A 317 2.96 -0.92 -21.67
C ILE A 317 3.16 -1.97 -20.59
N TRP A 318 2.37 -3.04 -20.68
CA TRP A 318 2.43 -4.19 -19.80
C TRP A 318 3.26 -5.28 -20.50
N LEU A 319 4.47 -5.54 -20.02
CA LEU A 319 5.39 -6.48 -20.68
C LEU A 319 5.01 -7.95 -20.41
N GLY A 320 4.27 -8.21 -19.33
CA GLY A 320 3.95 -9.58 -18.94
C GLY A 320 5.20 -10.36 -18.50
N THR A 321 5.11 -11.68 -18.55
CA THR A 321 6.20 -12.61 -18.16
C THR A 321 6.49 -13.64 -19.24
N GLU A 322 5.66 -13.77 -20.27
CA GLU A 322 5.74 -14.89 -21.22
C GLU A 322 7.07 -15.00 -21.95
N ASP A 323 7.64 -13.86 -22.35
CA ASP A 323 8.92 -13.79 -23.05
C ASP A 323 10.14 -13.94 -22.11
N PHE A 324 9.92 -14.13 -20.81
CA PHE A 324 10.94 -14.15 -19.77
C PHE A 324 10.88 -15.47 -18.98
N PRO A 325 11.59 -16.54 -19.40
CA PRO A 325 11.44 -17.89 -18.83
C PRO A 325 11.54 -17.97 -17.30
N ALA A 326 12.49 -17.26 -16.69
CA ALA A 326 12.65 -17.24 -15.24
C ALA A 326 11.47 -16.56 -14.53
N LEU A 327 10.97 -15.44 -15.08
CA LEU A 327 9.81 -14.74 -14.52
C LEU A 327 8.53 -15.55 -14.72
N LYS A 328 8.36 -16.20 -15.88
CA LYS A 328 7.24 -17.09 -16.16
C LYS A 328 7.20 -18.28 -15.21
N ALA A 329 8.35 -18.85 -14.90
CA ALA A 329 8.46 -19.98 -13.97
C ALA A 329 8.05 -19.59 -12.53
N GLU A 330 8.46 -18.40 -12.07
CA GLU A 330 8.18 -17.94 -10.70
C GLU A 330 6.75 -17.38 -10.55
N PHE A 331 6.32 -16.53 -11.49
CA PHE A 331 5.09 -15.73 -11.36
C PHE A 331 3.93 -16.22 -12.23
N GLY A 332 4.15 -17.27 -13.05
CA GLY A 332 3.19 -17.74 -14.04
C GLY A 332 3.21 -16.96 -15.34
N ALA A 333 2.45 -17.42 -16.34
CA ALA A 333 2.35 -16.80 -17.65
C ALA A 333 1.42 -15.59 -17.63
N MET A 334 1.92 -14.44 -18.10
CA MET A 334 1.15 -13.21 -18.29
C MET A 334 1.51 -12.62 -19.65
N GLU A 335 0.52 -12.43 -20.50
CA GLU A 335 0.71 -11.90 -21.85
C GLU A 335 1.12 -10.42 -21.82
N ALA A 336 1.97 -10.03 -22.77
CA ALA A 336 2.26 -8.63 -23.03
C ALA A 336 1.02 -7.94 -23.62
N LYS A 337 0.72 -6.72 -23.17
CA LYS A 337 -0.39 -5.92 -23.70
C LYS A 337 -0.09 -4.43 -23.66
N ILE A 338 -0.66 -3.71 -24.63
CA ILE A 338 -0.69 -2.26 -24.65
C ILE A 338 -2.10 -1.82 -24.29
N ILE A 339 -2.21 -0.94 -23.31
CA ILE A 339 -3.48 -0.34 -22.90
C ILE A 339 -3.38 1.13 -23.23
N ASN A 340 -4.22 1.59 -24.15
CA ASN A 340 -4.29 3.00 -24.49
C ASN A 340 -5.09 3.75 -23.41
N PRO A 341 -4.86 5.06 -23.23
CA PRO A 341 -5.64 5.84 -22.30
C PRO A 341 -7.13 5.64 -22.55
N GLU A 342 -7.91 5.45 -21.50
CA GLU A 342 -9.37 5.43 -21.60
C GLU A 342 -9.84 6.82 -22.06
N LYS A 343 -10.09 6.98 -23.36
CA LYS A 343 -10.85 8.13 -23.89
C LYS A 343 -12.33 7.92 -23.57
N GLU A 344 -12.68 7.89 -22.29
CA GLU A 344 -14.08 7.89 -21.84
C GLU A 344 -14.30 9.00 -20.81
N ASN A 345 -14.97 10.06 -21.28
CA ASN A 345 -15.93 10.93 -20.60
C ASN A 345 -15.82 11.08 -19.08
N TYR A 346 -14.90 11.94 -18.62
CA TYR A 346 -15.08 12.70 -17.38
C TYR A 346 -15.10 14.21 -17.68
N ASN A 347 -15.83 14.60 -18.73
CA ASN A 347 -16.33 15.96 -18.96
C ASN A 347 -17.63 15.85 -19.76
N ASN A 348 -18.78 15.93 -19.06
CA ASN A 348 -20.04 16.56 -19.45
C ASN A 348 -21.20 16.05 -18.59
N ASP A 349 -21.16 16.33 -17.29
CA ASP A 349 -22.35 16.41 -16.42
C ASP A 349 -22.00 17.30 -15.21
N PHE A 350 -21.58 18.53 -15.50
CA PHE A 350 -21.56 19.64 -14.54
C PHE A 350 -21.86 20.94 -15.29
N GLU A 351 -23.09 21.03 -15.80
CA GLU A 351 -23.89 22.26 -15.63
C GLU A 351 -24.77 22.08 -14.38
#